data_AF-A0A1V2YLL0-F1
#
_entry.id   AF-A0A1V2YLL0-F1
#
_cell.length_a   1.000
_cell.length_b   1.000
_cell.length_c   1.000
_cell.angle_alpha   90.00
_cell.angle_beta   90.00
_cell.angle_gamma   90.00
#
_symmetry.space_group_name_H-M   'P 1'
#
loop_
_entity.id
_entity.type
_entity.pdbx_description
1 polymer ?
#
loop_
_entity_poly.entity_id
_entity_poly.type
_entity_poly.pdbx_seq_one_letter_code
_entity_poly.pdbx_strand_id
1 'polypeptide(L)' 'MSNVHIYRPDMLVRLSNGDIGVVLSEGTINPFKPRVKLVKTRHFQLGHILDLHNEPKLDIIRLVDYVD' A
#
# COMPACT_ATOMS: atom_id res chain seq x y z
N MET A 1 -14.88 -14.28 12.82
CA MET A 1 -13.51 -13.91 13.25
C MET A 1 -13.00 -12.84 12.30
N SER A 2 -12.99 -11.59 12.72
CA SER A 2 -12.47 -10.47 11.93
C SER A 2 -10.94 -10.47 12.05
N ASN A 3 -10.26 -11.09 11.07
CA ASN A 3 -8.83 -10.93 10.91
C ASN A 3 -8.57 -9.52 10.40
N VAL A 4 -8.34 -8.60 11.33
CA VAL A 4 -8.03 -7.21 11.05
C VAL A 4 -6.53 -7.13 10.80
N HIS A 5 -6.12 -6.81 9.57
CA HIS A 5 -4.70 -6.69 9.21
C HIS A 5 -4.26 -5.23 9.34
N ILE A 6 -3.40 -4.95 10.32
CA ILE A 6 -2.77 -3.64 10.49
C ILE A 6 -1.47 -3.64 9.71
N TYR A 7 -1.34 -2.72 8.76
CA TYR A 7 -0.12 -2.57 7.96
C TYR A 7 0.87 -1.66 8.70
N ARG A 8 2.05 -2.18 8.99
CA ARG A 8 3.13 -1.43 9.65
C ARG A 8 3.95 -0.65 8.61
N PRO A 9 4.60 0.44 9.02
CA PRO A 9 5.57 1.15 8.18
C PRO A 9 6.64 0.20 7.64
N ASP A 10 7.21 0.55 6.49
CA ASP A 10 8.27 -0.21 5.79
C ASP A 10 7.84 -1.60 5.29
N MET A 11 6.58 -1.99 5.50
CA MET A 11 6.01 -3.17 4.85
C MET A 11 5.86 -2.94 3.36
N LEU A 12 6.26 -3.93 2.59
CA LEU A 12 6.12 -3.92 1.15
C LEU A 12 4.83 -4.66 0.79
N VAL A 13 3.96 -3.97 0.05
CA VAL A 13 2.58 -4.41 -0.20
C VAL A 13 2.29 -4.42 -1.69
N ARG A 14 1.50 -5.40 -2.13
CA ARG A 14 0.93 -5.44 -3.48
C ARG A 14 -0.50 -4.92 -3.45
N LEU A 15 -0.79 -3.99 -4.34
CA LEU A 15 -2.12 -3.41 -4.54
C LEU A 15 -2.95 -4.25 -5.52
N SER A 16 -4.28 -4.09 -5.48
CA SER A 16 -5.24 -4.79 -6.34
C SER A 16 -5.02 -4.56 -7.84
N ASN A 17 -4.45 -3.41 -8.22
CA ASN A 17 -4.05 -3.11 -9.60
C ASN A 17 -2.71 -3.75 -10.03
N GLY A 18 -2.07 -4.50 -9.13
CA GLY A 18 -0.81 -5.18 -9.38
C GLY A 18 0.45 -4.35 -9.08
N ASP A 19 0.30 -3.07 -8.75
CA ASP A 19 1.42 -2.21 -8.33
C ASP A 19 1.95 -2.63 -6.95
N ILE A 20 3.18 -2.22 -6.65
CA ILE A 20 3.86 -2.52 -5.40
C ILE A 20 4.34 -1.22 -4.77
N GLY A 21 4.08 -1.08 -3.48
CA GLY A 21 4.51 0.07 -2.69
C GLY A 21 5.00 -0.30 -1.31
N VAL A 22 5.69 0.65 -0.67
CA VAL A 22 6.09 0.60 0.74
C VAL A 22 5.10 1.43 1.57
N VAL A 23 4.62 0.84 2.66
CA VAL A 23 3.75 1.50 3.63
C VAL A 23 4.53 2.60 4.36
N LEU A 24 3.95 3.79 4.42
CA LEU A 24 4.55 4.95 5.10
C LEU A 24 4.01 5.06 6.53
N SER A 25 4.88 5.51 7.45
CA SER A 25 4.54 5.78 8.85
C SER A 25 3.69 7.03 9.04
N GLU A 26 3.79 8.00 8.14
CA GLU A 26 3.23 9.34 8.34
C GLU A 26 1.96 9.61 7.52
N GLY A 27 1.02 10.31 8.15
CA GLY A 27 -0.19 10.82 7.49
C GLY A 27 -1.26 9.76 7.20
N THR A 28 -1.15 8.57 7.78
CA THR A 28 -2.19 7.55 7.69
C THR A 28 -3.32 7.86 8.68
N ILE A 29 -4.48 8.29 8.17
CA ILE A 29 -5.70 8.49 8.97
C ILE A 29 -6.33 7.15 9.34
N ASN A 30 -6.25 6.17 8.43
CA ASN A 30 -6.84 4.84 8.59
C ASN A 30 -5.76 3.75 8.47
N PRO A 31 -5.41 3.02 9.55
CA PRO A 31 -4.37 2.00 9.52
C PRO A 31 -4.70 0.79 8.62
N PHE A 32 -5.95 0.61 8.22
CA PHE A 32 -6.39 -0.42 7.26
C PHE A 32 -6.28 0.04 5.81
N LYS A 33 -6.14 1.34 5.58
CA LYS A 33 -5.95 1.97 4.27
C LYS A 33 -4.79 2.98 4.36
N PRO A 34 -3.55 2.49 4.52
CA PRO A 34 -2.40 3.34 4.76
C PRO A 34 -1.98 4.13 3.52
N ARG A 35 -1.08 5.10 3.74
CA ARG A 35 -0.33 5.72 2.65
C ARG A 35 0.78 4.80 2.18
N VAL A 36 0.98 4.74 0.87
CA VAL A 36 1.93 3.83 0.22
C VAL A 36 2.75 4.59 -0.81
N LYS A 37 4.08 4.49 -0.74
CA LYS A 37 4.98 5.01 -1.77
C LYS A 37 5.26 3.93 -2.80
N LEU A 38 4.95 4.19 -4.06
CA LEU A 38 5.09 3.21 -5.14
C LEU A 38 6.56 2.96 -5.49
N VAL A 39 6.95 1.68 -5.50
CA VAL A 39 8.29 1.20 -5.85
C VAL A 39 8.28 0.32 -7.11
N LYS A 40 7.11 -0.15 -7.55
CA LYS A 40 6.91 -0.80 -8.86
C LYS A 40 5.50 -0.49 -9.34
N THR A 41 5.34 0.18 -10.48
CA THR A 41 4.01 0.56 -10.99
C THR A 41 4.00 0.63 -12.51
N ARG A 42 2.82 0.41 -13.10
CA ARG A 42 2.52 0.70 -14.51
C ARG A 42 1.44 1.77 -14.68
N HIS A 43 0.83 2.22 -13.58
CA HIS A 43 -0.35 3.06 -13.58
C HIS A 43 -0.06 4.49 -13.10
N PHE A 44 1.01 4.67 -12.34
CA PHE A 44 1.39 5.94 -11.72
C PHE A 44 2.87 6.25 -11.98
N GLN A 45 3.29 7.44 -11.56
CA GLN A 45 4.71 7.78 -11.53
C GLN A 45 5.41 6.98 -10.43
N LEU A 46 6.62 6.48 -10.72
CA LEU A 46 7.46 5.83 -9.72
C LEU A 46 7.77 6.80 -8.58
N GLY A 47 7.66 6.33 -7.32
CA GLY A 47 7.83 7.15 -6.12
C GLY A 47 6.61 7.98 -5.73
N HIS A 48 5.52 7.95 -6.51
CA HIS A 48 4.27 8.59 -6.15
C HIS A 48 3.70 8.01 -4.83
N ILE A 49 3.12 8.87 -4.00
CA ILE A 49 2.52 8.49 -2.72
C ILE A 49 1.00 8.42 -2.89
N LEU A 50 0.45 7.23 -2.75
CA LEU A 50 -0.99 7.01 -2.74
C LEU A 50 -1.50 6.99 -1.30
N ASP A 51 -2.59 7.70 -1.04
CA ASP A 51 -3.37 7.53 0.19
C ASP A 51 -4.54 6.60 -0.10
N LEU A 52 -4.45 5.34 0.35
CA LEU A 52 -5.49 4.34 0.06
C LEU A 52 -6.83 4.70 0.69
N HIS A 53 -6.86 5.57 1.70
CA HIS A 53 -8.12 6.07 2.24
C HIS A 53 -8.94 6.82 1.17
N ASN A 54 -8.25 7.55 0.28
CA ASN A 54 -8.85 8.33 -0.80
C ASN A 54 -9.02 7.55 -2.11
N GLU A 55 -8.52 6.32 -2.17
CA GLU A 55 -8.57 5.44 -3.34
C GLU A 55 -9.48 4.23 -3.08
N PRO A 56 -10.82 4.39 -3.12
CA PRO A 56 -11.76 3.34 -2.71
C PRO A 56 -11.72 2.10 -3.60
N LYS A 57 -11.09 2.19 -4.78
CA LYS A 57 -10.94 1.07 -5.74
C LYS A 57 -9.62 0.32 -5.57
N LEU A 58 -8.71 0.82 -4.73
CA LEU A 58 -7.42 0.20 -4.47
C LEU A 58 -7.42 -0.42 -3.07
N ASP A 59 -7.07 -1.69 -3.02
CA ASP A 59 -6.92 -2.46 -1.79
C ASP A 59 -5.56 -3.15 -1.77
N ILE A 60 -5.05 -3.42 -0.57
CA ILE A 60 -3.86 -4.25 -0.39
C ILE A 60 -4.28 -5.72 -0.44
N ILE A 61 -3.76 -6.46 -1.41
CA ILE A 61 -4.12 -7.87 -1.61
C ILE A 61 -3.16 -8.84 -0.92
N ARG A 62 -1.90 -8.45 -0.69
CA ARG A 62 -0.91 -9.25 0.06
C ARG A 62 0.33 -8.43 0.45
N LEU A 63 1.01 -8.91 1.49
CA LEU A 63 2.40 -8.55 1.78
C LEU A 63 3.32 -9.20 0.72
N VAL A 64 4.45 -8.55 0.46
CA VAL A 64 5.49 -9.01 -0.46
C VAL A 64 6.82 -8.96 0.28
N ASP A 65 7.55 -10.05 0.32
CA ASP A 65 8.80 -10.12 1.08
C ASP A 65 10.03 -9.67 0.26
N TYR A 66 9.91 -9.59 -1.06
CA TYR A 66 11.01 -9.22 -1.95
C TYR A 66 10.53 -8.73 -3.32
N VAL A 67 11.27 -7.77 -3.90
CA VAL A 67 11.06 -7.29 -5.27
C VAL A 67 12.39 -7.43 -6.00
N ASP A 68 12.43 -8.34 -6.98
CA ASP A 68 13.45 -8.34 -8.04
C ASP A 68 13.25 -7.13 -8.97
#